data_AF-A0A6L8UBF6-F1
#
_entry.id   AF-A0A6L8UBF6-F1
#
_cell.length_a   1.000
_cell.length_b   1.000
_cell.length_c   1.000
_cell.angle_alpha   90.00
_cell.angle_beta   90.00
_cell.angle_gamma   90.00
#
_symmetry.space_group_name_H-M   'P 1'
#
loop_
_entity.id
_entity.type
_entity.pdbx_description
1 polymer ?
#
loop_
_entity_poly.entity_id
_entity_poly.type
_entity_poly.pdbx_seq_one_letter_code
_entity_poly.pdbx_strand_id
1 'polypeptide(L)'
;VTTAIGGSREFLQHTQMEIAQNYLDYINLMAYDFDGTYDNMSSHHSNLYSPPNMPYIYSGDVCIRNMMAVGVKPSKIVLGTAFYGKGRVVKTTDNNGLYQIPVPVWRWLGGGYSYLKDSVVNKKGFTRYWDAESKAPYLFNADEKAFITYDDEESTRIKCEYILKNKLAGIMFWEYFADQKHYLLNEINKSFGYK
;
A
#
# COMPACT_ATOMS: atom_id res chain seq x y z
N VAL A 1 12.43 -6.03 -21.09
CA VAL A 1 11.48 -4.90 -20.96
C VAL A 1 10.63 -5.09 -19.71
N THR A 2 10.22 -4.02 -19.03
CA THR A 2 9.32 -4.08 -17.86
C THR A 2 8.13 -3.14 -18.03
N THR A 3 7.09 -3.29 -17.22
CA THR A 3 5.93 -2.39 -17.18
C THR A 3 5.51 -2.08 -15.73
N ALA A 4 4.74 -1.02 -15.53
CA ALA A 4 4.05 -0.70 -14.28
C ALA A 4 2.54 -0.64 -14.51
N ILE A 5 1.75 -1.38 -13.72
CA ILE A 5 0.31 -1.53 -13.93
C ILE A 5 -0.45 -1.62 -12.60
N GLY A 6 -1.76 -1.35 -12.65
CA GLY A 6 -2.67 -1.72 -11.55
C GLY A 6 -3.03 -3.21 -11.60
N GLY A 7 -3.54 -3.74 -10.48
CA GLY A 7 -3.98 -5.14 -10.37
C GLY A 7 -5.50 -5.33 -10.30
N SER A 8 -6.27 -4.37 -10.80
CA SER A 8 -7.73 -4.47 -10.84
C SER A 8 -8.15 -5.51 -11.86
N ARG A 9 -9.27 -6.21 -11.60
CA ARG A 9 -9.81 -7.17 -12.58
C ARG A 9 -10.16 -6.50 -13.90
N GLU A 10 -10.71 -5.28 -13.83
CA GLU A 10 -11.05 -4.48 -14.99
C GLU A 10 -9.82 -4.23 -15.88
N PHE A 11 -8.69 -3.80 -15.32
CA PHE A 11 -7.46 -3.60 -16.10
C PHE A 11 -6.99 -4.91 -16.76
N LEU A 12 -7.01 -6.02 -16.01
CA LEU A 12 -6.49 -7.31 -16.49
C LEU A 12 -7.37 -7.95 -17.56
N GLN A 13 -8.67 -7.71 -17.54
CA GLN A 13 -9.60 -8.17 -18.58
C GLN A 13 -9.35 -7.52 -19.95
N HIS A 14 -8.64 -6.39 -19.99
CA HIS A 14 -8.40 -5.62 -21.22
C HIS A 14 -6.94 -5.63 -21.71
N THR A 15 -6.03 -6.36 -21.05
CA THR A 15 -4.58 -6.26 -21.31
C THR A 15 -3.87 -7.57 -21.65
N GLN A 16 -4.56 -8.72 -21.61
CA GLN A 16 -4.02 -10.04 -21.98
C GLN A 16 -2.64 -10.32 -21.35
N MET A 17 -2.51 -10.07 -20.04
CA MET A 17 -1.24 -10.15 -19.32
C MET A 17 -0.61 -11.55 -19.34
N GLU A 18 -1.42 -12.58 -19.55
CA GLU A 18 -1.00 -13.96 -19.75
C GLU A 18 -0.13 -14.16 -20.98
N ILE A 19 -0.38 -13.37 -22.04
CA ILE A 19 0.43 -13.32 -23.26
C ILE A 19 1.55 -12.31 -23.08
N ALA A 20 1.23 -11.10 -22.59
CA ALA A 20 2.18 -9.99 -22.48
C ALA A 20 3.41 -10.33 -21.62
N GLN A 21 3.25 -11.14 -20.56
CA GLN A 21 4.35 -11.56 -19.69
C GLN A 21 5.52 -12.25 -20.43
N ASN A 22 5.29 -12.83 -21.62
CA ASN A 22 6.34 -13.48 -22.40
C ASN A 22 7.34 -12.48 -22.99
N TYR A 23 6.97 -11.20 -23.06
CA TYR A 23 7.82 -10.10 -23.55
C TYR A 23 8.42 -9.25 -22.42
N LEU A 24 8.00 -9.51 -21.18
CA LEU A 24 8.35 -8.70 -20.02
C LEU A 24 9.26 -9.49 -19.07
N ASP A 25 10.35 -8.90 -18.60
CA ASP A 25 11.18 -9.48 -17.54
C ASP A 25 10.39 -9.49 -16.23
N TYR A 26 9.83 -8.33 -15.88
CA TYR A 26 9.09 -8.08 -14.65
C TYR A 26 7.89 -7.15 -14.88
N ILE A 27 6.88 -7.32 -14.03
CA ILE A 27 5.65 -6.51 -13.98
C ILE A 27 5.61 -5.84 -12.60
N ASN A 28 5.83 -4.52 -12.57
CA ASN A 28 5.77 -3.71 -11.35
C ASN A 28 4.31 -3.41 -11.02
N LEU A 29 3.76 -4.16 -10.07
CA LEU A 29 2.38 -4.04 -9.65
C LEU A 29 2.24 -2.86 -8.69
N MET A 30 1.55 -1.81 -9.11
CA MET A 30 1.26 -0.62 -8.30
C MET A 30 0.19 -0.95 -7.24
N ALA A 31 0.57 -1.75 -6.24
CA ALA A 31 -0.27 -2.18 -5.12
C ALA A 31 -0.37 -1.09 -4.03
N TYR A 32 -0.69 0.12 -4.48
CA TYR A 32 -0.92 1.29 -3.68
C TYR A 32 -1.94 2.19 -4.37
N ASP A 33 -2.31 3.30 -3.73
CA ASP A 33 -3.35 4.22 -4.20
C ASP A 33 -4.76 3.61 -4.27
N PHE A 34 -5.02 2.58 -3.46
CA PHE A 34 -6.37 2.03 -3.31
C PHE A 34 -7.34 3.06 -2.72
N ASP A 35 -6.84 3.90 -1.82
CA ASP A 35 -7.60 4.96 -1.18
C ASP A 35 -8.01 6.03 -2.20
N GLY A 36 -9.33 6.15 -2.42
CA GLY A 36 -9.95 7.04 -3.41
C GLY A 36 -10.47 6.38 -4.69
N THR A 37 -10.30 5.06 -4.87
CA THR A 37 -10.81 4.36 -6.07
C THR A 37 -12.26 3.91 -5.93
N TYR A 38 -12.70 3.42 -4.77
CA TYR A 38 -14.04 2.81 -4.62
C TYR A 38 -14.73 3.00 -3.26
N ASP A 39 -14.05 3.57 -2.26
CA ASP A 39 -14.57 3.57 -0.91
C ASP A 39 -15.10 4.95 -0.47
N ASN A 40 -16.38 4.97 -0.12
CA ASN A 40 -17.03 6.04 0.64
C ASN A 40 -16.56 6.08 2.12
N MET A 41 -15.35 5.57 2.39
CA MET A 41 -14.76 5.48 3.72
C MET A 41 -13.26 5.79 3.70
N SER A 42 -12.68 6.15 4.84
CA SER A 42 -11.25 6.17 5.08
C SER A 42 -10.72 4.74 5.14
N SER A 43 -9.82 4.40 4.24
CA SER A 43 -9.24 3.06 4.16
C SER A 43 -7.75 3.15 3.89
N HIS A 44 -7.09 1.99 3.86
CA HIS A 44 -5.67 1.92 3.59
C HIS A 44 -5.39 2.10 2.10
N HIS A 45 -4.39 2.91 1.75
CA HIS A 45 -4.02 3.08 0.35
C HIS A 45 -3.00 2.04 -0.14
N SER A 46 -2.30 1.35 0.76
CA SER A 46 -1.28 0.34 0.42
C SER A 46 -1.27 -0.86 1.38
N ASN A 47 -2.43 -1.28 1.87
CA ASN A 47 -2.58 -2.51 2.67
C ASN A 47 -2.18 -3.76 1.89
N LEU A 48 -1.61 -4.74 2.61
CA LEU A 48 -1.29 -6.05 2.03
C LEU A 48 -2.53 -6.92 1.90
N TYR A 49 -3.41 -6.91 2.90
CA TYR A 49 -4.63 -7.72 2.91
C TYR A 49 -5.88 -6.86 3.03
N SER A 50 -6.99 -7.38 2.53
CA SER A 50 -8.32 -6.80 2.74
C SER A 50 -8.90 -7.31 4.06
N PRO A 51 -9.65 -6.51 4.82
CA PRO A 51 -10.34 -6.99 6.00
C PRO A 51 -11.30 -8.14 5.66
N PRO A 52 -11.40 -9.21 6.48
CA PRO A 52 -12.29 -10.34 6.21
C PRO A 52 -13.75 -9.95 6.03
N ASN A 53 -14.21 -8.93 6.75
CA ASN A 53 -15.58 -8.40 6.67
C ASN A 53 -15.79 -7.37 5.54
N MET A 54 -14.72 -6.90 4.90
CA MET A 54 -14.75 -5.95 3.78
C MET A 54 -13.85 -6.44 2.63
N PRO A 55 -14.10 -7.65 2.07
CA PRO A 55 -13.22 -8.26 1.06
C PRO A 55 -13.24 -7.53 -0.29
N TYR A 56 -14.13 -6.55 -0.47
CA TYR A 56 -14.20 -5.68 -1.63
C TYR A 56 -13.15 -4.55 -1.60
N ILE A 57 -12.55 -4.25 -0.45
CA ILE A 57 -11.46 -3.29 -0.33
C ILE A 57 -10.25 -3.87 -1.07
N TYR A 58 -9.67 -3.10 -1.99
CA TYR A 58 -8.47 -3.53 -2.71
C TYR A 58 -7.27 -3.69 -1.77
N SER A 59 -6.39 -4.63 -2.10
CA SER A 59 -5.17 -4.90 -1.35
C SER A 59 -4.10 -5.48 -2.25
N GLY A 60 -2.85 -5.47 -1.80
CA GLY A 60 -1.74 -6.10 -2.53
C GLY A 60 -2.00 -7.57 -2.83
N ASP A 61 -2.53 -8.33 -1.87
CA ASP A 61 -2.90 -9.74 -2.03
C ASP A 61 -4.00 -9.93 -3.07
N VAL A 62 -5.06 -9.11 -3.05
CA VAL A 62 -6.12 -9.16 -4.08
C VAL A 62 -5.54 -8.92 -5.47
N CYS A 63 -4.70 -7.89 -5.63
CA CYS A 63 -4.07 -7.57 -6.91
C CYS A 63 -3.16 -8.71 -7.41
N ILE A 64 -2.36 -9.31 -6.53
CA ILE A 64 -1.49 -10.45 -6.88
C ILE A 64 -2.31 -11.68 -7.27
N ARG A 65 -3.37 -12.00 -6.50
CA ARG A 65 -4.27 -13.10 -6.84
C ARG A 65 -4.97 -12.88 -8.19
N ASN A 66 -5.38 -11.65 -8.50
CA ASN A 66 -5.97 -11.35 -9.81
C ASN A 66 -4.96 -11.57 -10.95
N MET A 67 -3.70 -11.13 -10.79
CA MET A 67 -2.62 -11.36 -11.76
C MET A 67 -2.39 -12.86 -12.01
N MET A 68 -2.31 -13.65 -10.93
CA MET A 68 -2.13 -15.10 -11.03
C MET A 68 -3.35 -15.79 -11.63
N ALA A 69 -4.56 -15.31 -11.34
CA ALA A 69 -5.81 -15.87 -11.86
C ALA A 69 -5.94 -15.71 -13.39
N VAL A 70 -5.37 -14.65 -13.97
CA VAL A 70 -5.31 -14.52 -15.44
C VAL A 70 -4.14 -15.29 -16.06
N GLY A 71 -3.23 -15.84 -15.25
CA GLY A 71 -2.14 -16.71 -15.73
C GLY A 71 -0.74 -16.10 -15.68
N VAL A 72 -0.56 -14.95 -15.02
CA VAL A 72 0.78 -14.38 -14.81
C VAL A 72 1.55 -15.22 -13.78
N LYS A 73 2.77 -15.62 -14.14
CA LYS A 73 3.64 -16.40 -13.24
C LYS A 73 4.08 -15.55 -12.03
N PRO A 74 4.09 -16.10 -10.80
CA PRO A 74 4.57 -15.38 -9.60
C PRO A 74 5.93 -14.72 -9.79
N SER A 75 6.87 -15.42 -10.43
CA SER A 75 8.23 -14.96 -10.71
C SER A 75 8.31 -13.80 -11.72
N LYS A 76 7.19 -13.31 -12.25
CA LYS A 76 7.10 -12.08 -13.06
C LYS A 76 6.59 -10.89 -12.26
N ILE A 77 5.98 -11.10 -11.10
CA ILE A 77 5.24 -10.06 -10.36
C ILE A 77 6.18 -9.42 -9.34
N VAL A 78 6.33 -8.10 -9.42
CA VAL A 78 7.07 -7.28 -8.44
C VAL A 78 6.04 -6.48 -7.64
N LEU A 79 5.94 -6.71 -6.33
CA LEU A 79 4.95 -6.05 -5.47
C LEU A 79 5.37 -4.60 -5.18
N GLY A 80 4.49 -3.65 -5.45
CA GLY A 80 4.68 -2.23 -5.14
C GLY A 80 4.40 -1.88 -3.68
N THR A 81 5.17 -0.95 -3.12
CA THR A 81 4.94 -0.34 -1.80
C THR A 81 5.07 1.19 -1.90
N ALA A 82 4.33 1.94 -1.08
CA ALA A 82 4.31 3.41 -1.16
C ALA A 82 5.19 4.01 -0.07
N PHE A 83 6.22 4.76 -0.46
CA PHE A 83 7.07 5.52 0.48
C PHE A 83 6.43 6.87 0.86
N TYR A 84 5.14 7.04 0.61
CA TYR A 84 4.37 8.23 0.93
C TYR A 84 3.04 7.84 1.56
N GLY A 85 2.43 8.78 2.29
CA GLY A 85 1.08 8.63 2.82
C GLY A 85 0.03 9.44 2.08
N LYS A 86 -1.23 9.13 2.35
CA LYS A 86 -2.41 9.89 1.91
C LYS A 86 -3.27 10.27 3.11
N GLY A 87 -3.69 11.53 3.14
CA GLY A 87 -4.46 12.10 4.25
C GLY A 87 -5.90 12.44 3.85
N ARG A 88 -6.82 12.34 4.81
CA ARG A 88 -8.23 12.75 4.68
C ARG A 88 -8.84 13.16 6.03
N VAL A 89 -9.85 14.01 6.00
CA VAL A 89 -10.70 14.30 7.17
C VAL A 89 -11.92 13.38 7.17
N VAL A 90 -12.27 12.83 8.33
CA VAL A 90 -13.44 11.97 8.53
C VAL A 90 -14.54 12.66 9.34
N LYS A 91 -15.78 12.20 9.20
CA LYS A 91 -16.94 12.81 9.89
C LYS A 91 -16.96 12.52 11.40
N THR A 92 -16.56 11.32 11.80
CA THR A 92 -16.57 10.82 13.19
C THR A 92 -15.18 10.36 13.62
N THR A 93 -14.96 10.26 14.92
CA THR A 93 -13.71 9.75 15.52
C THR A 93 -13.78 8.24 15.80
N ASP A 94 -14.87 7.58 15.41
CA ASP A 94 -15.08 6.16 15.66
C ASP A 94 -13.98 5.34 15.02
N ASN A 95 -13.59 4.25 15.68
CA ASN A 95 -12.53 3.36 15.24
C ASN A 95 -11.22 4.10 14.86
N ASN A 96 -10.89 5.18 15.58
CA ASN A 96 -9.74 6.04 15.31
C ASN A 96 -9.70 6.51 13.85
N GLY A 97 -10.86 6.83 13.28
CA GLY A 97 -10.99 7.31 11.93
C GLY A 97 -10.75 6.27 10.83
N LEU A 98 -10.55 4.99 11.15
CA LEU A 98 -10.48 3.91 10.15
C LEU A 98 -11.89 3.44 9.78
N TYR A 99 -12.17 3.28 8.49
CA TYR A 99 -13.46 2.91 7.91
C TYR A 99 -14.61 3.89 8.21
N GLN A 100 -14.27 5.17 8.35
CA GLN A 100 -15.23 6.24 8.59
C GLN A 100 -15.52 7.04 7.33
N ILE A 101 -16.72 7.61 7.22
CA ILE A 101 -17.11 8.41 6.04
C ILE A 101 -16.20 9.64 5.93
N PRO A 102 -15.46 9.84 4.83
CA PRO A 102 -14.61 11.00 4.63
C PRO A 102 -15.47 12.23 4.30
N VAL A 103 -14.91 13.41 4.53
CA VAL A 103 -15.48 14.65 4.00
C VAL A 103 -14.98 14.82 2.55
N PRO A 104 -15.87 14.84 1.52
CA PRO A 104 -15.51 14.60 0.11
C PRO A 104 -14.40 15.46 -0.53
N VAL A 105 -14.08 16.62 0.03
CA VAL A 105 -13.09 17.58 -0.53
C VAL A 105 -11.83 17.71 0.31
N TRP A 106 -11.77 17.09 1.49
CA TRP A 106 -10.68 17.26 2.44
C TRP A 106 -9.72 16.08 2.38
N ARG A 107 -9.01 15.98 1.26
CA ARG A 107 -7.92 15.01 1.03
C ARG A 107 -6.62 15.73 0.69
N TRP A 108 -5.49 15.18 1.13
CA TRP A 108 -4.15 15.75 0.85
C TRP A 108 -3.10 14.66 0.73
N LEU A 109 -1.92 15.02 0.23
CA LEU A 109 -0.74 14.16 0.28
C LEU A 109 -0.23 14.12 1.72
N GLY A 110 -0.16 12.94 2.33
CA GLY A 110 0.35 12.75 3.69
C GLY A 110 1.85 13.07 3.81
N GLY A 111 2.56 13.11 2.69
CA GLY A 111 4.00 13.36 2.60
C GLY A 111 4.81 12.08 2.51
N GLY A 112 6.12 12.22 2.28
CA GLY A 112 7.03 11.09 2.24
C GLY A 112 7.30 10.48 3.61
N TYR A 113 7.71 9.22 3.64
CA TYR A 113 7.93 8.44 4.85
C TYR A 113 8.91 9.07 5.82
N SER A 114 10.05 9.60 5.34
CA SER A 114 11.01 10.28 6.23
C SER A 114 10.36 11.47 6.96
N TYR A 115 9.50 12.24 6.28
CA TYR A 115 8.74 13.32 6.91
C TYR A 115 7.68 12.77 7.88
N LEU A 116 6.91 11.76 7.47
CA LEU A 116 5.89 11.14 8.30
C LEU A 116 6.48 10.64 9.62
N LYS A 117 7.53 9.82 9.54
CA LYS A 117 8.20 9.23 10.71
C LYS A 117 8.78 10.29 11.65
N ASP A 118 9.46 11.30 11.11
CA ASP A 118 10.17 12.26 11.94
C ASP A 118 9.28 13.39 12.47
N SER A 119 8.19 13.73 11.79
CA SER A 119 7.42 14.94 12.08
C SER A 119 5.95 14.73 12.40
N VAL A 120 5.39 13.54 12.13
CA VAL A 120 3.95 13.29 12.24
C VAL A 120 3.65 12.09 13.15
N VAL A 121 4.35 10.97 13.01
CA VAL A 121 4.14 9.78 13.85
C VAL A 121 4.28 10.14 15.33
N ASN A 122 3.20 9.98 16.10
CA ASN A 122 3.11 10.29 17.53
C ASN A 122 3.48 11.75 17.87
N LYS A 123 3.23 12.67 16.93
CA LYS A 123 3.52 14.11 17.03
C LYS A 123 2.35 14.91 16.47
N LYS A 124 2.27 16.19 16.81
CA LYS A 124 1.24 17.12 16.28
C LYS A 124 -0.20 16.57 16.44
N GLY A 125 -0.47 15.90 17.56
CA GLY A 125 -1.79 15.30 17.85
C GLY A 125 -2.09 13.98 17.11
N PHE A 126 -1.24 13.55 16.17
CA PHE A 126 -1.39 12.26 15.51
C PHE A 126 -0.88 11.13 16.39
N THR A 127 -1.65 10.05 16.48
CA THR A 127 -1.26 8.78 17.10
C THR A 127 -1.14 7.70 16.03
N ARG A 128 -0.09 6.86 16.09
CA ARG A 128 0.06 5.69 15.22
C ARG A 128 -0.82 4.55 15.71
N TYR A 129 -1.57 3.98 14.79
CA TYR A 129 -2.36 2.77 14.97
C TYR A 129 -1.93 1.71 13.95
N TRP A 130 -2.26 0.45 14.26
CA TRP A 130 -1.97 -0.70 13.43
C TRP A 130 -3.24 -1.48 13.16
N ASP A 131 -3.55 -1.69 11.89
CA ASP A 131 -4.59 -2.62 11.45
C ASP A 131 -3.98 -4.01 11.25
N ALA A 132 -4.24 -4.89 12.21
CA ALA A 132 -3.69 -6.24 12.21
C ALA A 132 -4.28 -7.14 11.11
N GLU A 133 -5.49 -6.87 10.62
CA GLU A 133 -6.11 -7.66 9.55
C GLU A 133 -5.53 -7.25 8.20
N SER A 134 -5.41 -5.94 7.96
CA SER A 134 -4.89 -5.39 6.70
C SER A 134 -3.36 -5.38 6.60
N LYS A 135 -2.67 -5.54 7.75
CA LYS A 135 -1.21 -5.38 7.92
C LYS A 135 -0.73 -3.99 7.48
N ALA A 136 -1.41 -2.97 7.97
CA ALA A 136 -1.20 -1.59 7.54
C ALA A 136 -1.18 -0.62 8.74
N PRO A 137 -0.22 0.32 8.77
CA PRO A 137 -0.22 1.40 9.75
C PRO A 137 -1.09 2.55 9.26
N TYR A 138 -1.59 3.32 10.22
CA TYR A 138 -2.25 4.60 9.95
C TYR A 138 -2.05 5.55 11.12
N LEU A 139 -2.23 6.84 10.86
CA LEU A 139 -2.19 7.90 11.87
C LEU A 139 -3.58 8.50 12.01
N PHE A 140 -3.97 8.83 13.24
CA PHE A 140 -5.19 9.57 13.48
C PHE A 140 -4.98 10.69 14.49
N ASN A 141 -5.50 11.86 14.17
CA ASN A 141 -5.65 13.00 15.06
C ASN A 141 -7.15 13.20 15.31
N ALA A 142 -7.60 12.98 16.55
CA ALA A 142 -9.02 13.03 16.90
C ALA A 142 -9.59 14.46 16.92
N ASP A 143 -8.79 15.45 17.31
CA ASP A 143 -9.20 16.86 17.38
C ASP A 143 -9.45 17.42 15.99
N GLU A 144 -8.57 17.09 15.04
CA GLU A 144 -8.68 17.50 13.63
C GLU A 144 -9.52 16.52 12.78
N LYS A 145 -9.88 15.36 13.36
CA LYS A 145 -10.45 14.21 12.64
C LYS A 145 -9.65 13.83 11.39
N ALA A 146 -8.33 13.98 11.46
CA ALA A 146 -7.42 13.77 10.36
C ALA A 146 -6.88 12.33 10.39
N PHE A 147 -7.10 11.59 9.31
CA PHE A 147 -6.62 10.23 9.09
C PHE A 147 -5.54 10.23 8.02
N ILE A 148 -4.41 9.56 8.28
CA ILE A 148 -3.32 9.37 7.31
C ILE A 148 -3.01 7.88 7.18
N THR A 149 -3.09 7.33 5.97
CA THR A 149 -2.65 5.97 5.66
C THR A 149 -1.32 5.99 4.91
N TYR A 150 -0.43 5.04 5.17
CA TYR A 150 0.95 5.00 4.68
C TYR A 150 1.55 3.58 4.83
N ASP A 151 2.77 3.35 4.36
CA ASP A 151 3.61 2.23 4.78
C ASP A 151 4.67 2.67 5.80
N ASP A 152 5.03 1.77 6.71
CA ASP A 152 6.19 1.90 7.59
C ASP A 152 7.12 0.69 7.50
N GLU A 153 8.16 0.62 8.35
CA GLU A 153 9.08 -0.53 8.36
C GLU A 153 8.35 -1.84 8.68
N GLU A 154 7.30 -1.81 9.51
CA GLU A 154 6.57 -3.02 9.89
C GLU A 154 5.78 -3.57 8.69
N SER A 155 5.01 -2.74 7.98
CA SER A 155 4.28 -3.19 6.78
C SER A 155 5.22 -3.54 5.64
N THR A 156 6.32 -2.80 5.47
CA THR A 156 7.34 -3.06 4.44
C THR A 156 7.98 -4.43 4.64
N ARG A 157 8.40 -4.75 5.87
CA ARG A 157 8.96 -6.07 6.20
C ARG A 157 7.95 -7.19 5.91
N ILE A 158 6.69 -7.02 6.30
CA ILE A 158 5.63 -8.01 6.07
C ILE A 158 5.39 -8.22 4.55
N LYS A 159 5.46 -7.16 3.74
CA LYS A 159 5.41 -7.26 2.28
C LYS A 159 6.60 -8.03 1.71
N CYS A 160 7.82 -7.79 2.21
CA CYS A 160 9.01 -8.56 1.84
C CYS A 160 8.85 -10.05 2.19
N GLU A 161 8.34 -10.38 3.38
CA GLU A 161 8.04 -11.75 3.79
C GLU A 161 6.99 -12.40 2.86
N TYR A 162 5.95 -11.66 2.49
CA TYR A 162 4.94 -12.12 1.53
C TYR A 162 5.55 -12.43 0.16
N ILE A 163 6.45 -11.57 -0.34
CA ILE A 163 7.16 -11.76 -1.62
C ILE A 163 7.95 -13.07 -1.59
N LEU A 164 8.73 -13.30 -0.54
CA LEU A 164 9.53 -14.52 -0.39
C LEU A 164 8.64 -15.77 -0.30
N LYS A 165 7.59 -15.72 0.54
CA LYS A 165 6.64 -16.82 0.73
C LYS A 165 5.93 -17.22 -0.58
N ASN A 166 5.54 -16.24 -1.38
CA ASN A 166 4.78 -16.46 -2.62
C ASN A 166 5.67 -16.58 -3.87
N LYS A 167 7.00 -16.59 -3.70
CA LYS A 167 7.98 -16.69 -4.80
C LYS A 167 7.75 -15.62 -5.88
N LEU A 168 7.43 -14.42 -5.44
CA LEU A 168 7.30 -13.26 -6.31
C LEU A 168 8.69 -12.80 -6.78
N ALA A 169 8.74 -12.00 -7.84
CA ALA A 169 9.99 -11.54 -8.43
C ALA A 169 10.77 -10.56 -7.53
N GLY A 170 10.07 -9.78 -6.70
CA GLY A 170 10.70 -8.80 -5.82
C GLY A 170 9.74 -7.72 -5.33
N ILE A 171 10.33 -6.60 -4.89
CA ILE A 171 9.61 -5.40 -4.46
C ILE A 171 9.98 -4.20 -5.34
N MET A 172 9.01 -3.31 -5.55
CA MET A 172 9.20 -1.98 -6.13
C MET A 172 8.63 -0.95 -5.17
N PHE A 173 9.16 0.26 -5.14
CA PHE A 173 8.61 1.35 -4.33
C PHE A 173 8.48 2.64 -5.12
N TRP A 174 7.49 3.45 -4.75
CA TRP A 174 7.33 4.83 -5.21
C TRP A 174 7.30 5.78 -4.01
N GLU A 175 8.16 6.79 -3.88
CA GLU A 175 9.38 7.06 -4.66
C GLU A 175 10.58 7.27 -3.74
N TYR A 176 11.79 7.25 -4.32
CA TYR A 176 13.03 7.29 -3.55
C TYR A 176 13.15 8.55 -2.67
N PHE A 177 12.79 9.72 -3.19
CA PHE A 177 12.86 10.99 -2.45
C PHE A 177 11.86 11.11 -1.30
N ALA A 178 10.85 10.23 -1.26
CA ALA A 178 9.90 10.20 -0.16
C ALA A 178 10.51 9.57 1.12
N ASP A 179 11.63 8.82 0.98
CA ASP A 179 12.37 8.21 2.08
C ASP A 179 13.85 8.63 2.08
N GLN A 180 14.13 9.93 2.18
CA GLN A 180 15.51 10.48 2.15
C GLN A 180 16.45 9.91 3.23
N LYS A 181 15.90 9.41 4.34
CA LYS A 181 16.66 8.77 5.41
C LYS A 181 16.76 7.25 5.26
N HIS A 182 16.23 6.71 4.16
CA HIS A 182 16.30 5.30 3.78
C HIS A 182 15.72 4.34 4.84
N TYR A 183 14.73 4.78 5.62
CA TYR A 183 14.13 3.91 6.64
C TYR A 183 13.50 2.66 6.04
N LEU A 184 12.68 2.83 4.99
CA LEU A 184 12.01 1.73 4.31
C LEU A 184 12.97 1.01 3.38
N LEU A 185 13.84 1.74 2.68
CA LEU A 185 14.85 1.13 1.81
C LEU A 185 15.78 0.20 2.60
N ASN A 186 16.23 0.61 3.79
CA ASN A 186 17.06 -0.23 4.65
C ASN A 186 16.30 -1.47 5.16
N GLU A 187 15.01 -1.34 5.49
CA GLU A 187 14.19 -2.47 5.91
C GLU A 187 14.00 -3.48 4.76
N ILE A 188 13.83 -3.01 3.52
CA ILE A 188 13.81 -3.87 2.32
C ILE A 188 15.13 -4.63 2.19
N ASN A 189 16.25 -3.91 2.27
CA ASN A 189 17.58 -4.49 2.11
C ASN A 189 17.83 -5.60 3.15
N LYS A 190 17.50 -5.31 4.40
CA LYS A 190 17.56 -6.25 5.53
C LYS A 190 16.66 -7.47 5.32
N SER A 191 15.42 -7.25 4.86
CA SER A 191 14.43 -8.32 4.67
C SER A 191 14.83 -9.33 3.59
N PHE A 192 15.56 -8.89 2.56
CA PHE A 192 16.10 -9.77 1.53
C PHE A 192 17.52 -10.29 1.82
N GLY A 193 18.09 -9.96 2.99
CA GLY A 193 19.40 -10.46 3.40
C GLY A 193 20.58 -9.84 2.66
N TYR A 194 20.40 -8.69 2.02
CA TYR A 194 21.49 -7.92 1.45
C TYR A 194 22.23 -7.18 2.58
N LYS A 195 23.56 -7.27 2.57
CA LYS A 195 24.46 -6.62 3.52
C LYS A 195 24.99 -5.32 2.95
#